data_AF-A0A927GDI8-F1
#
_entry.id   AF-A0A927GDI8-F1
#
_cell.length_a   1.000
_cell.length_b   1.000
_cell.length_c   1.000
_cell.angle_alpha   90.00
_cell.angle_beta   90.00
_cell.angle_gamma   90.00
#
_symmetry.space_group_name_H-M   'P 1'
#
loop_
_entity.id
_entity.type
_entity.pdbx_description
1 polymer ?
#
loop_
_entity_poly.entity_id
_entity_poly.type
_entity_poly.pdbx_seq_one_letter_code
_entity_poly.pdbx_strand_id
1 'polypeptide(L)'
;MKIASTIFAFLFGLSTVAFPQTKPKPAEPVKSVENEKFVFLNNGATVGMIIKSVLKADKQRLKLTDQQLPKAKEIITTAVVKYNEGVKQLKKSGMNQGKLRTLAIAVETDKVRDYKTILTPEQYTILVTQHKKMYPEAKV
;
A
#
# COMPACT_ATOMS: atom_id res chain seq x y z
N MET A 1 61.19 -13.77 -9.90
CA MET A 1 62.01 -12.98 -8.95
C MET A 1 61.18 -12.79 -7.69
N LYS A 2 61.55 -13.43 -6.58
CA LYS A 2 62.40 -12.88 -5.49
C LYS A 2 61.65 -11.79 -4.71
N ILE A 3 61.00 -12.11 -3.58
CA ILE A 3 61.52 -12.26 -2.20
C ILE A 3 61.75 -10.92 -1.48
N ALA A 4 61.00 -10.77 -0.37
CA ALA A 4 61.28 -10.12 0.91
C ALA A 4 61.77 -8.67 1.01
N SER A 5 61.12 -7.93 1.93
CA SER A 5 61.72 -7.26 3.11
C SER A 5 60.99 -5.96 3.43
N THR A 6 60.92 -5.38 4.63
CA THR A 6 61.21 -5.73 6.03
C THR A 6 60.89 -4.43 6.80
N ILE A 7 60.06 -4.53 7.84
CA ILE A 7 60.12 -3.84 9.16
C ILE A 7 60.69 -2.40 9.20
N PHE A 8 59.94 -1.41 9.72
CA PHE A 8 60.37 -0.61 10.88
C PHE A 8 59.27 0.26 11.49
N ALA A 9 59.35 0.39 12.81
CA ALA A 9 58.37 0.99 13.71
C ALA A 9 58.33 2.52 13.64
N PHE A 10 57.18 3.11 14.00
CA PHE A 10 57.18 4.39 14.71
C PHE A 10 56.13 4.38 15.82
N LEU A 11 56.64 4.54 17.03
CA LEU A 11 55.91 4.73 18.27
C LEU A 11 55.37 6.17 18.40
N PHE A 12 54.38 6.30 19.27
CA PHE A 12 53.94 7.48 20.02
C PHE A 12 53.26 8.62 19.27
N GLY A 13 51.94 8.69 19.48
CA GLY A 13 51.14 9.89 19.35
C GLY A 13 49.91 9.77 20.24
N LEU A 14 50.08 10.05 21.54
CA LEU A 14 49.00 10.29 22.50
C LEU A 14 48.07 11.38 21.94
N SER A 15 46.78 11.09 21.75
CA SER A 15 45.71 12.11 21.74
C SER A 15 44.36 11.46 21.99
N THR A 16 43.89 11.62 23.22
CA THR A 16 42.48 11.78 23.64
C THR A 16 41.44 10.79 23.11
N VAL A 17 41.00 9.91 24.01
CA VAL A 17 39.68 9.28 23.98
C VAL A 17 38.58 10.34 23.88
N ALA A 18 38.11 10.61 22.66
CA ALA A 18 36.81 11.21 22.44
C ALA A 18 35.78 10.08 22.49
N PHE A 19 35.10 9.92 23.63
CA PHE A 19 33.82 9.21 23.67
C PHE A 19 32.87 9.93 22.71
N PRO A 20 32.36 9.31 21.63
CA PRO A 20 31.16 9.84 21.01
C PRO A 20 30.05 9.70 22.04
N GLN A 21 29.64 10.83 22.64
CA GLN A 21 28.38 10.93 23.36
C GLN A 21 27.30 10.37 22.43
N THR A 22 26.73 9.22 22.80
CA THR A 22 25.44 8.76 22.30
C THR A 22 24.42 9.82 22.66
N LYS A 23 24.27 10.80 21.77
CA LYS A 23 23.06 11.62 21.71
C LYS A 23 21.91 10.64 21.54
N PRO A 24 20.89 10.64 22.41
CA PRO A 24 19.66 9.91 22.10
C PRO A 24 19.15 10.48 20.78
N LYS A 25 19.20 9.67 19.72
CA LYS A 25 18.51 9.94 18.47
C LYS A 25 17.05 10.16 18.87
N PRO A 26 16.46 11.35 18.62
CA PRO A 26 15.03 11.53 18.83
C PRO A 26 14.33 10.40 18.08
N ALA A 27 13.45 9.69 18.78
CA ALA A 27 12.61 8.68 18.17
C ALA A 27 12.03 9.29 16.89
N GLU A 28 12.38 8.72 15.74
CA GLU A 28 11.74 9.09 14.49
C GLU A 28 10.24 8.90 14.74
N PRO A 29 9.42 9.95 14.59
CA PRO A 29 7.98 9.74 14.68
C PRO A 29 7.67 8.69 13.63
N VAL A 30 7.08 7.57 14.09
CA VAL A 30 6.41 6.58 13.24
C VAL A 30 5.67 7.40 12.19
N LYS A 31 6.10 7.35 10.93
CA LYS A 31 5.47 8.11 9.85
C LYS A 31 4.01 7.74 9.89
N SER A 32 3.21 8.63 10.48
CA SER A 32 1.79 8.42 10.60
C SER A 32 1.26 8.34 9.17
N VAL A 33 0.69 7.19 8.84
CA VAL A 33 0.09 6.90 7.53
C VAL A 33 -1.15 7.80 7.30
N GLU A 34 -1.46 8.67 8.26
CA GLU A 34 -2.56 9.64 8.26
C GLU A 34 -2.47 10.74 7.19
N ASN A 35 -1.34 10.86 6.49
CA ASN A 35 -1.13 11.82 5.40
C ASN A 35 -1.16 11.22 3.99
N GLU A 36 -1.77 10.03 3.82
CA GLU A 36 -2.17 9.62 2.46
C GLU A 36 -3.29 10.54 1.98
N LYS A 37 -2.90 11.56 1.21
CA LYS A 37 -3.78 12.44 0.45
C LYS A 37 -4.92 11.62 -0.16
N PHE A 38 -6.12 11.82 0.36
CA PHE A 38 -7.36 11.33 -0.26
C PHE A 38 -7.59 12.11 -1.55
N VAL A 39 -6.91 11.67 -2.61
CA VAL A 39 -7.02 12.29 -3.94
C VAL A 39 -8.43 12.02 -4.44
N PHE A 40 -9.15 13.12 -4.63
CA PHE A 40 -10.46 13.10 -5.24
C PHE A 40 -10.31 12.71 -6.72
N LEU A 41 -10.97 11.64 -7.16
CA LEU A 41 -10.88 11.18 -8.55
C LEU A 41 -11.95 11.92 -9.35
N ASN A 42 -11.72 13.21 -9.56
CA ASN A 42 -12.71 14.10 -10.15
C ASN A 42 -12.54 14.32 -11.65
N ASN A 43 -11.60 13.61 -12.27
CA ASN A 43 -11.33 13.59 -13.69
C ASN A 43 -11.35 12.15 -14.20
N GLY A 44 -11.98 11.92 -15.36
CA GLY A 44 -12.05 10.59 -15.98
C GLY A 44 -10.68 9.96 -16.23
N ALA A 45 -9.65 10.79 -16.42
CA ALA A 45 -8.26 10.36 -16.59
C ALA A 45 -7.67 9.68 -15.34
N THR A 46 -7.84 10.24 -14.13
CA THR A 46 -7.31 9.63 -12.90
C THR A 46 -8.12 8.40 -12.50
N VAL A 47 -9.43 8.40 -12.75
CA VAL A 47 -10.27 7.20 -12.60
C VAL A 47 -9.76 6.08 -13.50
N GLY A 48 -9.51 6.36 -14.79
CA GLY A 48 -8.98 5.39 -15.73
C GLY A 48 -7.58 4.88 -15.35
N MET A 49 -6.72 5.74 -14.81
CA MET A 49 -5.39 5.35 -14.32
C MET A 49 -5.48 4.41 -13.11
N ILE A 50 -6.37 4.69 -12.16
CA ILE A 50 -6.56 3.82 -10.99
C ILE A 50 -7.12 2.47 -11.39
N ILE A 51 -8.13 2.44 -12.27
CA ILE A 51 -8.68 1.19 -12.78
C ILE A 51 -7.56 0.35 -13.41
N LYS A 52 -6.71 0.95 -14.26
CA LYS A 52 -5.57 0.26 -14.88
C LYS A 52 -4.56 -0.23 -13.85
N SER A 53 -4.21 0.58 -12.87
CA SER A 53 -3.22 0.22 -11.83
C SER A 53 -3.72 -0.91 -10.94
N VAL A 54 -4.97 -0.84 -10.49
CA VAL A 54 -5.60 -1.90 -9.68
C VAL A 54 -5.73 -3.18 -10.50
N LEU A 55 -6.20 -3.09 -11.75
CA LEU A 55 -6.33 -4.26 -12.63
C LEU A 55 -4.97 -4.92 -12.90
N LYS A 56 -3.90 -4.13 -13.07
CA LYS A 56 -2.53 -4.65 -13.23
C LYS A 56 -2.06 -5.38 -11.96
N ALA A 57 -2.26 -4.78 -10.80
CA ALA A 57 -1.90 -5.39 -9.52
C ALA A 57 -2.68 -6.69 -9.27
N ASP A 58 -3.98 -6.70 -9.57
CA ASP A 58 -4.84 -7.85 -9.39
C ASP A 58 -4.54 -8.96 -10.40
N LYS A 59 -4.24 -8.61 -11.67
CA LYS A 59 -3.76 -9.58 -12.68
C LYS A 59 -2.52 -10.31 -12.21
N GLN A 60 -1.55 -9.58 -11.67
CA GLN A 60 -0.31 -10.18 -11.16
C GLN A 60 -0.54 -11.01 -9.89
N ARG A 61 -1.26 -10.45 -8.90
CA ARG A 61 -1.46 -11.07 -7.59
C ARG A 61 -2.34 -12.31 -7.65
N LEU A 62 -3.44 -12.24 -8.40
CA LEU A 62 -4.44 -13.30 -8.50
C LEU A 62 -4.19 -14.20 -9.71
N LYS A 63 -3.19 -13.88 -10.56
CA LYS A 63 -2.93 -14.58 -11.83
C LYS A 63 -4.21 -14.66 -12.68
N LEU A 64 -4.87 -13.51 -12.87
CA LEU A 64 -6.13 -13.46 -13.62
C LEU A 64 -5.92 -13.91 -15.06
N THR A 65 -6.77 -14.80 -15.54
CA THR A 65 -6.79 -15.21 -16.94
C THR A 65 -7.36 -14.09 -17.81
N ASP A 66 -7.06 -14.11 -19.11
CA ASP A 66 -7.56 -13.08 -20.02
C ASP A 66 -9.10 -13.09 -20.14
N GLN A 67 -9.75 -14.22 -19.84
CA GLN A 67 -11.21 -14.32 -19.76
C GLN A 67 -11.79 -13.63 -18.51
N GLN A 68 -11.03 -13.58 -17.41
CA GLN A 68 -11.45 -12.90 -16.17
C GLN A 68 -11.27 -11.37 -16.24
N LEU A 69 -10.36 -10.88 -17.08
CA LEU A 69 -9.99 -9.45 -17.12
C LEU A 69 -11.14 -8.48 -17.42
N PRO A 70 -12.04 -8.73 -18.40
CA PRO A 70 -13.14 -7.81 -18.68
C PRO A 70 -14.04 -7.62 -17.47
N LYS A 71 -14.38 -8.70 -16.77
CA LYS A 71 -15.26 -8.63 -15.60
C LYS A 71 -14.56 -8.07 -14.37
N ALA A 72 -13.28 -8.40 -14.17
CA ALA A 72 -12.45 -7.77 -13.13
C ALA A 72 -12.38 -6.24 -13.33
N LYS A 73 -12.21 -5.77 -14.57
CA LYS A 73 -12.22 -4.34 -14.89
C LYS A 73 -13.55 -3.68 -14.54
N GLU A 74 -14.67 -4.34 -14.84
CA GLU A 74 -16.01 -3.85 -14.48
C GLU A 74 -16.16 -3.72 -12.96
N ILE A 75 -15.82 -4.76 -12.20
CA ILE A 75 -15.87 -4.77 -10.73
C ILE A 75 -15.02 -3.63 -10.14
N ILE A 76 -13.78 -3.47 -10.62
CA ILE A 76 -12.90 -2.36 -10.19
C ILE A 76 -13.51 -1.00 -10.54
N THR A 77 -14.08 -0.86 -11.73
CA THR A 77 -14.70 0.40 -12.17
C THR A 77 -15.85 0.77 -11.24
N THR A 78 -16.74 -0.17 -10.94
CA THR A 78 -17.87 0.02 -10.01
C THR A 78 -17.38 0.42 -8.63
N ALA A 79 -16.35 -0.24 -8.10
CA ALA A 79 -15.76 0.10 -6.81
C ALA A 79 -15.18 1.53 -6.79
N VAL A 80 -14.44 1.92 -7.83
CA VAL A 80 -13.86 3.27 -7.95
C VAL A 80 -14.94 4.34 -8.04
N VAL A 81 -16.01 4.11 -8.81
CA VAL A 81 -17.14 5.04 -8.90
C VAL A 81 -17.84 5.17 -7.54
N LYS A 82 -18.15 4.05 -6.89
CA LYS A 82 -18.81 4.03 -5.57
C LYS A 82 -17.98 4.77 -4.51
N TYR A 83 -16.66 4.59 -4.51
CA TYR A 83 -15.77 5.34 -3.63
C TYR A 83 -15.83 6.84 -3.89
N ASN A 84 -15.77 7.26 -5.16
CA ASN A 84 -15.85 8.68 -5.51
C ASN A 84 -17.16 9.33 -5.10
N GLU A 85 -18.28 8.64 -5.33
CA GLU A 85 -19.60 9.09 -4.92
C GLU A 85 -19.71 9.19 -3.41
N GLY A 86 -19.22 8.18 -2.68
CA GLY A 86 -19.15 8.22 -1.22
C GLY A 86 -18.31 9.40 -0.72
N VAL A 87 -17.13 9.66 -1.30
CA VAL A 87 -16.30 10.82 -0.94
C VAL A 87 -17.03 12.13 -1.23
N LYS A 88 -17.75 12.23 -2.35
CA LYS A 88 -18.59 13.40 -2.67
C LYS A 88 -19.67 13.63 -1.60
N GLN A 89 -20.31 12.57 -1.12
CA GLN A 89 -21.31 12.66 -0.05
C GLN A 89 -20.66 13.07 1.28
N LEU A 90 -19.53 12.47 1.64
CA LEU A 90 -18.80 12.80 2.86
C LEU A 90 -18.34 14.26 2.90
N LYS A 91 -17.93 14.83 1.75
CA LYS A 91 -17.63 16.28 1.65
C LYS A 91 -18.82 17.14 2.03
N LYS A 92 -20.03 16.75 1.64
CA LYS A 92 -21.26 17.50 1.93
C LYS A 92 -21.69 17.35 3.39
N SER A 93 -21.47 16.18 4.00
CA SER A 93 -21.93 15.84 5.35
C SER A 93 -20.87 15.99 6.45
N GLY A 94 -19.72 16.60 6.15
CA GLY A 94 -18.57 16.67 7.05
C GLY A 94 -17.72 15.40 7.01
N MET A 95 -16.59 15.48 6.30
CA MET A 95 -15.64 14.39 6.11
C MET A 95 -14.62 14.36 7.25
N ASN A 96 -14.29 13.16 7.71
CA ASN A 96 -13.15 12.90 8.58
C ASN A 96 -12.51 11.56 8.23
N GLN A 97 -11.36 11.27 8.82
CA GLN A 97 -10.59 10.05 8.56
C GLN A 97 -11.38 8.77 8.88
N GLY A 98 -12.13 8.75 9.97
CA GLY A 98 -12.97 7.60 10.35
C GLY A 98 -14.02 7.29 9.29
N LYS A 99 -14.77 8.29 8.83
CA LYS A 99 -15.80 8.13 7.78
C LYS A 99 -15.19 7.70 6.44
N LEU A 100 -14.03 8.25 6.08
CA LEU A 100 -13.29 7.84 4.88
C LEU A 100 -12.83 6.37 4.97
N ARG A 101 -12.31 5.96 6.13
CA ARG A 101 -11.92 4.57 6.38
C ARG A 101 -13.11 3.64 6.28
N THR A 102 -14.24 3.97 6.92
CA THR A 102 -15.48 3.18 6.81
C THR A 102 -15.95 3.05 5.36
N LEU A 103 -15.91 4.14 4.58
CA LEU A 103 -16.25 4.11 3.16
C LEU A 103 -15.30 3.20 2.37
N ALA A 104 -13.98 3.33 2.59
CA ALA A 104 -12.97 2.52 1.91
C ALA A 104 -13.15 1.02 2.20
N ILE A 105 -13.39 0.67 3.47
CA ILE A 105 -13.65 -0.72 3.88
C ILE A 105 -14.90 -1.24 3.18
N ALA A 106 -16.02 -0.51 3.25
CA ALA A 106 -17.28 -0.94 2.64
C ALA A 106 -17.13 -1.19 1.13
N VAL A 107 -16.49 -0.26 0.42
CA VAL A 107 -16.26 -0.38 -1.03
C VAL A 107 -15.34 -1.56 -1.33
N GLU A 108 -14.25 -1.73 -0.60
CA GLU A 108 -13.31 -2.82 -0.84
C GLU A 108 -13.94 -4.19 -0.49
N THR A 109 -14.73 -4.28 0.58
CA THR A 109 -15.45 -5.50 0.96
C THR A 109 -16.45 -5.91 -0.12
N ASP A 110 -17.24 -4.96 -0.65
CA ASP A 110 -18.14 -5.21 -1.77
C ASP A 110 -17.37 -5.69 -3.01
N LYS A 111 -16.25 -5.03 -3.34
CA LYS A 111 -15.38 -5.43 -4.44
C LYS A 111 -14.92 -6.88 -4.28
N VAL A 112 -14.45 -7.25 -3.08
CA VAL A 112 -14.01 -8.63 -2.79
C VAL A 112 -15.17 -9.60 -2.98
N ARG A 113 -16.36 -9.31 -2.44
CA ARG A 113 -17.55 -10.17 -2.63
C ARG A 113 -17.87 -10.37 -4.11
N ASP A 114 -17.83 -9.31 -4.91
CA ASP A 114 -18.16 -9.38 -6.34
C ASP A 114 -17.11 -10.21 -7.12
N TYR A 115 -15.84 -10.13 -6.73
CA TYR A 115 -14.76 -10.98 -7.28
C TYR A 115 -15.03 -12.48 -7.09
N LYS A 116 -15.77 -12.89 -6.06
CA LYS A 116 -16.09 -14.31 -5.81
C LYS A 116 -16.75 -14.99 -7.02
N THR A 117 -17.48 -14.24 -7.84
CA THR A 117 -18.19 -14.74 -9.02
C THR A 117 -17.27 -15.10 -10.19
N ILE A 118 -16.05 -14.54 -10.22
CA ILE A 118 -15.11 -14.71 -11.34
C ILE A 118 -13.83 -15.42 -10.97
N LEU A 119 -13.50 -15.51 -9.68
CA LEU A 119 -12.28 -16.12 -9.19
C LEU A 119 -12.47 -17.61 -8.90
N THR A 120 -11.41 -18.38 -9.06
CA THR A 120 -11.35 -19.73 -8.47
C THR A 120 -11.31 -19.64 -6.93
N PRO A 121 -11.64 -20.72 -6.21
CA PRO A 121 -11.56 -20.73 -4.74
C PRO A 121 -10.18 -20.34 -4.18
N GLU A 122 -9.11 -20.77 -4.85
CA GLU A 122 -7.73 -20.42 -4.46
C GLU A 122 -7.44 -18.93 -4.66
N GLN A 123 -7.78 -18.38 -5.83
CA GLN A 123 -7.64 -16.95 -6.12
C GLN A 123 -8.45 -16.10 -5.13
N TYR A 124 -9.67 -16.53 -4.82
CA TYR A 124 -10.54 -15.85 -3.86
C TYR A 124 -9.94 -15.87 -2.46
N THR A 125 -9.35 -16.99 -2.03
CA THR A 125 -8.67 -17.10 -0.73
C THR A 125 -7.49 -16.12 -0.64
N ILE A 126 -6.68 -15.99 -1.70
CA ILE A 126 -5.59 -15.01 -1.77
C ILE A 126 -6.14 -13.58 -1.62
N LEU A 127 -7.23 -13.27 -2.32
CA LEU A 127 -7.87 -11.96 -2.27
C LEU A 127 -8.40 -11.65 -0.86
N VAL A 128 -9.14 -12.58 -0.24
CA VAL A 128 -9.70 -12.41 1.12
C VAL A 128 -8.60 -12.25 2.16
N THR A 129 -7.52 -13.04 2.04
CA THR A 129 -6.38 -12.96 2.97
C THR A 129 -5.73 -11.58 2.90
N GLN A 130 -5.52 -11.05 1.69
CA GLN A 130 -4.98 -9.71 1.52
C GLN A 130 -5.94 -8.63 2.04
N HIS A 131 -7.24 -8.77 1.79
CA HIS A 131 -8.24 -7.83 2.28
C HIS A 131 -8.25 -7.76 3.81
N LYS A 132 -8.25 -8.91 4.50
CA LYS A 132 -8.20 -8.98 5.97
C LYS A 132 -6.90 -8.43 6.55
N LYS A 133 -5.78 -8.53 5.81
CA LYS A 133 -4.51 -7.92 6.21
C LYS A 133 -4.58 -6.38 6.19
N MET A 134 -5.26 -5.80 5.21
CA MET A 134 -5.42 -4.35 5.07
C MET A 134 -6.54 -3.79 5.95
N TYR A 135 -7.60 -4.57 6.13
CA TYR A 135 -8.82 -4.21 6.88
C TYR A 135 -9.20 -5.36 7.83
N PRO A 136 -8.50 -5.52 8.97
CA PRO A 136 -8.80 -6.56 9.95
C PRO A 136 -10.22 -6.51 10.51
N GLU A 137 -10.84 -5.33 10.50
CA GLU A 137 -12.21 -5.11 10.95
C GLU A 137 -13.29 -5.48 9.93
N ALA A 138 -12.89 -5.79 8.69
CA ALA A 138 -13.84 -6.07 7.61
C ALA A 138 -14.46 -7.47 7.73
N LYS A 139 -15.75 -7.57 7.39
CA LYS A 139 -16.50 -8.83 7.37
C LYS A 139 -16.75 -9.23 5.91
N VAL A 140 -16.03 -10.26 5.45
CA VAL A 140 -16.10 -10.83 4.09
C VAL A 140 -16.66 -12.24 4.13
#